data_AF-A0A497BM23-F1
#
_entry.id   AF-A0A497BM23-F1
#
_cell.length_a   1.000
_cell.length_b   1.000
_cell.length_c   1.000
_cell.angle_alpha   90.00
_cell.angle_beta   90.00
_cell.angle_gamma   90.00
#
_symmetry.space_group_name_H-M   'P 1'
#
loop_
_entity.id
_entity.type
_entity.pdbx_description
1 polymer ?
#
loop_
_entity_poly.entity_id
_entity_poly.type
_entity_poly.pdbx_seq_one_letter_code
_entity_poly.pdbx_strand_id
1 'polypeptide(L)' 'MLGFLKSHPYEVFAVTEIRELGPSLGLSKSNASWCCWALEKKGLIAKKRLGRRVYYGSLEAIGLLDTELSKKRQQ' A
#
# COMPACT_ATOMS: atom_id res chain seq x y z
N MET A 1 9.90 -5.14 -3.94
CA MET A 1 8.57 -4.53 -3.66
C MET A 1 7.48 -5.58 -3.44
N LEU A 2 7.06 -6.36 -4.43
CA LEU A 2 5.95 -7.32 -4.23
C LEU A 2 6.23 -8.35 -3.13
N GLY A 3 7.44 -8.92 -3.08
CA GLY A 3 7.84 -9.84 -2.01
C GLY A 3 7.75 -9.21 -0.61
N PHE A 4 8.17 -7.95 -0.49
CA PHE A 4 8.06 -7.17 0.76
C PHE A 4 6.59 -6.98 1.17
N LEU A 5 5.71 -6.60 0.25
CA LEU A 5 4.28 -6.44 0.57
C LEU A 5 3.62 -7.78 0.92
N LYS A 6 4.08 -8.89 0.32
CA LYS A 6 3.62 -10.24 0.67
C LYS A 6 4.11 -10.72 2.04
N SER A 7 5.28 -10.27 2.49
CA SER A 7 5.77 -10.59 3.84
C SER A 7 5.08 -9.79 4.94
N HIS A 8 4.32 -8.75 4.58
CA HIS A 8 3.52 -7.94 5.50
C HIS A 8 2.04 -7.96 5.09
N PRO A 9 1.36 -9.13 5.16
CA PRO A 9 0.05 -9.34 4.54
C PRO A 9 -1.07 -8.50 5.15
N TYR A 10 -0.89 -8.00 6.38
CA TYR A 10 -1.90 -7.22 7.13
C TYR A 10 -1.52 -5.75 7.30
N GLU A 11 -0.40 -5.31 6.73
CA GLU A 11 0.06 -3.93 6.85
C GLU A 11 -0.30 -3.09 5.62
N VAL A 12 -0.51 -1.80 5.85
CA VAL A 12 -0.71 -0.80 4.80
C VAL A 12 0.35 0.29 4.95
N PHE A 13 0.95 0.67 3.85
CA PHE A 13 2.04 1.64 3.80
C PHE A 13 1.61 2.85 2.99
N ALA A 14 1.78 4.04 3.54
CA ALA A 14 1.64 5.28 2.79
C ALA A 14 2.69 5.33 1.66
N VAL A 15 2.34 5.99 0.57
CA VAL A 15 3.28 6.24 -0.54
C VAL A 15 4.59 6.85 -0.07
N THR A 16 4.55 7.74 0.93
CA THR A 16 5.76 8.34 1.50
C THR A 16 6.64 7.30 2.19
N GLU A 17 6.05 6.36 2.94
CA GLU A 17 6.78 5.28 3.61
C GLU A 17 7.40 4.32 2.58
N ILE A 18 6.65 3.96 1.54
CA ILE A 18 7.16 3.16 0.41
C ILE A 18 8.36 3.83 -0.27
N ARG A 19 8.36 5.16 -0.43
CA ARG A 19 9.49 5.91 -1.02
C ARG A 19 10.72 5.85 -0.13
N GLU A 20 10.55 5.96 1.18
CA GLU A 20 11.66 5.87 2.13
C GLU A 20 12.18 4.42 2.28
N LEU A 21 11.31 3.41 2.13
CA LEU A 21 11.68 2.00 2.09
C LEU A 21 12.32 1.57 0.75
N GLY A 22 12.13 2.35 -0.31
CA GLY A 22 12.68 2.04 -1.64
C GLY A 22 14.17 1.69 -1.60
N PRO A 23 15.04 2.56 -1.06
CA PRO A 23 16.48 2.32 -0.99
C PRO A 23 16.89 1.04 -0.25
N SER A 24 16.21 0.68 0.85
CA SER A 24 16.51 -0.57 1.58
C SER A 24 16.11 -1.82 0.80
N LEU A 25 15.24 -1.68 -0.19
CA LEU A 25 14.83 -2.73 -1.12
C LEU A 25 15.61 -2.69 -2.46
N GLY A 26 16.66 -1.88 -2.55
CA GLY A 26 17.46 -1.71 -3.77
C GLY A 26 16.77 -0.92 -4.88
N LEU A 27 15.78 -0.08 -4.54
CA LEU A 27 15.03 0.74 -5.49
C LEU A 27 15.27 2.24 -5.23
N SER A 28 15.28 3.05 -6.28
CA SER A 28 15.17 4.50 -6.10
C SER A 28 13.80 4.86 -5.51
N LYS A 29 13.69 6.02 -4.84
CA LYS A 29 12.41 6.49 -4.29
C LYS A 29 11.31 6.55 -5.35
N SER A 30 11.65 7.01 -6.56
CA SER A 30 10.70 7.08 -7.68
C SER A 30 10.30 5.69 -8.17
N ASN A 31 11.26 4.76 -8.29
CA ASN A 31 10.98 3.39 -8.72
C ASN A 31 10.13 2.64 -7.69
N ALA A 32 10.32 2.88 -6.39
CA ALA A 32 9.50 2.27 -5.34
C ALA A 32 8.01 2.65 -5.49
N SER A 33 7.71 3.94 -5.64
CA SER A 33 6.33 4.39 -5.92
C SER A 33 5.78 3.82 -7.21
N TRP A 34 6.59 3.82 -8.28
CA TRP A 34 6.17 3.31 -9.59
C TRP A 34 5.90 1.80 -9.55
N CYS A 35 6.70 1.02 -8.82
CA CYS A 35 6.46 -0.40 -8.60
C CYS A 35 5.10 -0.64 -7.92
N CYS A 36 4.76 0.09 -6.86
CA CYS A 36 3.45 -0.06 -6.22
C CYS A 36 2.30 0.29 -7.18
N TRP A 37 2.44 1.37 -7.96
CA TRP A 37 1.46 1.70 -9.00
C TRP A 37 1.31 0.57 -10.04
N ALA A 38 2.42 0.03 -10.54
CA ALA A 38 2.41 -1.03 -11.54
C ALA A 38 1.83 -2.35 -10.99
N LEU A 39 2.12 -2.68 -9.73
CA LEU A 39 1.57 -3.86 -9.06
C LEU A 39 0.06 -3.73 -8.83
N GLU A 40 -0.42 -2.54 -8.45
CA GLU A 40 -1.85 -2.27 -8.31
C GLU A 40 -2.57 -2.38 -9.65
N LYS A 41 -1.99 -1.84 -10.72
CA LYS A 41 -2.55 -1.97 -12.08
C LYS A 41 -2.64 -3.41 -12.57
N LYS A 42 -1.80 -4.30 -12.03
CA LYS A 42 -1.85 -5.75 -12.29
C LYS A 42 -2.76 -6.51 -11.33
N GLY A 43 -3.44 -5.84 -10.40
CA GLY A 43 -4.34 -6.47 -9.42
C GLY A 43 -3.63 -7.32 -8.36
N LEU A 44 -2.31 -7.18 -8.20
CA LEU A 44 -1.51 -7.99 -7.26
C LEU A 44 -1.52 -7.43 -5.84
N ILE A 45 -1.81 -6.15 -5.72
CA ILE A 45 -1.96 -5.40 -4.47
C ILE A 45 -3.12 -4.42 -4.63
N ALA A 46 -3.59 -3.85 -3.52
CA ALA A 46 -4.62 -2.82 -3.55
C ALA A 46 -4.05 -1.46 -3.11
N LYS A 47 -4.81 -0.42 -3.41
CA LYS A 47 -4.55 0.94 -2.93
C LYS A 47 -5.79 1.53 -2.29
N LYS A 48 -5.60 2.39 -1.29
CA LYS A 48 -6.65 3.22 -0.72
C LYS A 48 -6.21 4.66 -0.62
N ARG A 49 -7.10 5.58 -1.00
CA ARG A 49 -6.89 7.01 -0.77
C ARG A 49 -7.72 7.46 0.43
N LEU A 50 -7.06 8.06 1.42
CA LEU A 50 -7.67 8.67 2.59
C LEU A 50 -7.29 10.15 2.63
N GLY A 51 -8.25 11.01 2.25
CA GLY A 51 -8.00 12.44 2.05
C GLY A 51 -6.91 12.69 1.00
N ARG A 52 -5.79 13.28 1.44
CA ARG A 52 -4.62 13.57 0.58
C ARG A 52 -3.57 12.47 0.57
N ARG A 53 -3.72 11.42 1.39
CA ARG A 53 -2.75 10.32 1.51
C ARG A 53 -3.19 9.11 0.70
N VAL A 54 -2.22 8.41 0.12
CA VAL A 54 -2.42 7.17 -0.64
C VAL A 54 -1.65 6.07 0.08
N TYR A 55 -2.33 4.95 0.29
CA TYR A 55 -1.83 3.77 0.96
C TYR A 55 -1.84 2.59 -0.01
N TYR A 56 -0.81 1.75 0.07
CA TYR A 56 -0.71 0.47 -0.62
C TYR A 56 -0.56 -0.65 0.39
N GLY A 57 -1.14 -1.81 0.07
CA GLY A 57 -1.04 -3.01 0.89
C GLY A 57 -1.52 -4.22 0.10
N SER A 58 -1.52 -5.39 0.73
CA SER A 58 -2.17 -6.56 0.14
C SER A 58 -3.67 -6.27 -0.12
N LEU A 59 -4.30 -7.09 -0.97
CA LEU A 59 -5.75 -7.02 -1.18
C LEU A 59 -6.51 -7.15 0.15
N GLU A 60 -6.04 -8.05 1.01
CA GLU A 60 -6.61 -8.33 2.33
C GLU A 60 -6.43 -7.15 3.29
N ALA A 61 -5.22 -6.59 3.40
CA ALA A 61 -4.94 -5.45 4.29
C ALA A 61 -5.80 -4.23 3.95
N ILE A 62 -5.96 -3.94 2.65
CA ILE A 62 -6.82 -2.83 2.21
C ILE A 62 -8.31 -3.15 2.43
N GLY A 63 -8.74 -4.40 2.26
CA GLY A 63 -10.10 -4.82 2.58
C GLY A 63 -10.44 -4.68 4.07
N LEU A 64 -9.50 -5.05 4.95
CA LEU A 64 -9.63 -4.84 6.40
C LEU A 64 -9.70 -3.35 6.74
N LEU A 65 -8.83 -2.53 6.15
CA LEU A 65 -8.85 -1.08 6.33
C LEU A 65 -10.21 -0.49 5.92
N ASP A 66 -10.76 -0.89 4.78
CA ASP A 66 -12.06 -0.40 4.31
C ASP A 66 -13.22 -0.81 5.22
N THR A 67 -13.15 -2.02 5.76
CA THR A 67 -14.12 -2.51 6.74
C THR A 67 -14.10 -1.67 8.02
N GLU A 68 -12.92 -1.44 8.57
CA GLU A 68 -12.74 -0.65 9.80
C GLU A 68 -13.14 0.82 9.62
N LEU A 69 -12.80 1.41 8.48
CA LEU A 69 -13.21 2.78 8.17
C LEU A 69 -14.72 2.92 7.97
N SER A 70 -15.37 1.88 7.44
CA SER A 70 -16.82 1.85 7.26
C SER A 70 -17.54 1.77 8.61
N LYS A 71 -17.06 0.93 9.54
CA LYS A 71 -17.57 0.86 10.92
C LYS A 71 -17.48 2.21 11.63
N LYS A 72 -16.35 2.91 11.52
CA LYS A 72 -16.14 4.21 12.16
C LYS A 72 -17.01 5.34 11.61
N ARG A 73 -17.55 5.22 10.39
CA ARG A 73 -18.44 6.24 9.81
C ARG A 73 -19.90 6.09 10.25
N GLN A 74 -20.27 4.95 10.82
CA GLN A 74 -21.63 4.66 11.28
C GLN A 74 -21.84 4.93 12.77
N GLN A 75 -20.78 5.32 13.48
CA GLN A 75 -20.80 5.79 14.87
C GLN A 75 -20.68 7.31 14.89
#